data_AF-Q108N8-F1
#
_entry.id   AF-Q108N8-F1
#
_cell.length_a   1.000
_cell.length_b   1.000
_cell.length_c   1.000
_cell.angle_alpha   90.00
_cell.angle_beta   90.00
_cell.angle_gamma   90.00
#
_symmetry.space_group_name_H-M   'P 1'
#
loop_
_entity.id
_entity.type
_entity.pdbx_description
1 polymer ?
#
loop_
_entity_poly.entity_id
_entity_poly.type
_entity_poly.pdbx_seq_one_letter_code
_entity_poly.pdbx_strand_id
1 'polypeptide(L)'
;MTTAISDMSTAFTDAAGRSDPDFLELGAGSIEGETLVAGLYKWGTDVSFTSSLVFDGSATDVWILQVAKDFIVGNGAQMYLTGTAKAENIFIQVSGAVNIGTTAHVEGNILSATAIALQTGSSLNGKALSQTAITLDSVTIVS
;
A
#
# COMPACT_ATOMS: atom_id res chain seq x y z
N MET A 1 -10.81 -18.59 12.94
CA MET A 1 -11.04 -17.48 11.99
C MET A 1 -11.28 -16.13 12.68
N THR A 2 -11.55 -16.06 13.99
CA THR A 2 -11.74 -14.79 14.70
C THR A 2 -10.42 -14.05 15.01
N THR A 3 -9.33 -14.78 15.28
CA THR A 3 -8.02 -14.20 15.61
C THR A 3 -7.41 -13.41 14.45
N ALA A 4 -7.36 -13.96 13.24
CA ALA A 4 -6.78 -13.27 12.08
C ALA A 4 -7.54 -11.98 11.70
N ILE A 5 -8.87 -11.97 11.86
CA ILE A 5 -9.69 -10.76 11.62
C ILE A 5 -9.45 -9.73 12.73
N SER A 6 -9.30 -10.18 13.98
CA SER A 6 -8.94 -9.31 15.11
C SER A 6 -7.56 -8.69 14.92
N ASP A 7 -6.57 -9.50 14.53
CA ASP A 7 -5.18 -9.06 14.30
C ASP A 7 -5.12 -8.04 13.16
N MET A 8 -5.89 -8.27 12.08
CA MET A 8 -6.04 -7.31 11.00
C MET A 8 -6.64 -5.99 11.49
N SER A 9 -7.73 -6.04 12.27
CA SER A 9 -8.37 -4.83 12.82
C SER A 9 -7.42 -4.05 13.73
N THR A 10 -6.65 -4.76 14.56
CA THR A 10 -5.60 -4.16 15.39
C THR A 10 -4.50 -3.53 14.54
N ALA A 11 -3.99 -4.22 13.51
CA ALA A 11 -2.96 -3.69 12.63
C ALA A 11 -3.43 -2.46 11.84
N PHE A 12 -4.67 -2.47 11.34
CA PHE A 12 -5.28 -1.32 10.69
C PHE A 12 -5.38 -0.13 11.66
N THR A 13 -5.86 -0.37 12.89
CA THR A 13 -6.04 0.68 13.90
C THR A 13 -4.69 1.24 14.36
N ASP A 14 -3.68 0.40 14.56
CA ASP A 14 -2.31 0.84 14.90
C ASP A 14 -1.71 1.70 13.79
N ALA A 15 -1.77 1.23 12.54
CA ALA A 15 -1.26 1.96 11.39
C ALA A 15 -1.97 3.30 11.19
N ALA A 16 -3.31 3.33 11.28
CA ALA A 16 -4.11 4.55 11.16
C ALA A 16 -3.95 5.51 12.36
N GLY A 17 -3.61 4.97 13.53
CA GLY A 17 -3.47 5.70 14.79
C GLY A 17 -2.10 6.34 15.00
N ARG A 18 -1.09 6.06 14.17
CA ARG A 18 0.21 6.74 14.25
C ARG A 18 0.04 8.25 14.05
N SER A 19 0.60 9.04 14.97
CA SER A 19 0.61 10.50 14.95
C SER A 19 1.95 11.04 14.42
N ASP A 20 2.00 12.35 14.17
CA ASP A 20 3.23 13.08 13.83
C ASP A 20 3.89 12.56 12.54
N PRO A 21 3.21 12.68 11.38
CA PRO A 21 3.76 12.18 10.12
C PRO A 21 5.03 12.94 9.71
N ASP A 22 6.04 12.20 9.25
CA ASP A 22 7.25 12.76 8.65
C ASP A 22 6.92 13.52 7.36
N PHE A 23 5.91 13.03 6.62
CA PHE A 23 5.45 13.62 5.37
C PHE A 23 3.93 13.77 5.35
N LEU A 24 3.45 14.98 5.04
CA LEU A 24 2.04 15.31 4.98
C LEU A 24 1.67 15.81 3.57
N GLU A 25 0.66 15.19 2.96
CA GLU A 25 0.14 15.52 1.62
C GLU A 25 1.22 15.53 0.52
N LEU A 26 2.21 14.63 0.59
CA LEU A 26 3.28 14.53 -0.41
C LEU A 26 2.69 14.41 -1.83
N GLY A 27 3.20 15.22 -2.76
CA GLY A 27 2.74 15.23 -4.15
C GLY A 27 1.26 15.62 -4.33
N ALA A 28 0.61 16.18 -3.29
CA ALA A 28 -0.83 16.40 -3.24
C ALA A 28 -1.66 15.15 -3.59
N GLY A 29 -1.14 13.97 -3.21
CA GLY A 29 -1.74 12.67 -3.52
C GLY A 29 -1.27 12.03 -4.83
N SER A 30 -0.51 12.73 -5.67
CA SER A 30 0.16 12.12 -6.83
C SER A 30 1.62 11.84 -6.48
N ILE A 31 1.95 10.59 -6.19
CA ILE A 31 3.31 10.15 -5.81
C ILE A 31 4.08 9.55 -7.00
N GLU A 32 3.76 10.04 -8.19
CA GLU A 32 4.35 9.59 -9.44
C GLU A 32 5.86 9.84 -9.49
N GLY A 33 6.65 8.77 -9.66
CA GLY A 33 8.10 8.84 -9.79
C GLY A 33 8.84 9.15 -8.48
N GLU A 34 8.13 9.21 -7.36
CA GLU A 34 8.72 9.52 -6.05
C GLU A 34 9.62 8.38 -5.55
N THR A 35 10.63 8.76 -4.78
CA THR A 35 11.47 7.84 -4.00
C THR A 35 11.22 8.07 -2.53
N LEU A 36 10.53 7.13 -1.90
CA LEU A 36 10.12 7.18 -0.51
C LEU A 36 11.22 6.61 0.39
N VAL A 37 11.74 7.44 1.28
CA VAL A 37 12.60 7.01 2.39
C VAL A 37 11.74 6.49 3.56
N ALA A 38 12.37 5.80 4.50
CA ALA A 38 11.67 5.28 5.68
C ALA A 38 10.91 6.40 6.42
N GLY A 39 9.68 6.11 6.86
CA GLY A 39 8.88 7.09 7.59
C GLY A 39 7.37 6.87 7.55
N LEU A 40 6.68 7.77 8.24
CA LEU A 40 5.23 7.88 8.27
C LEU A 40 4.76 8.93 7.26
N TYR A 41 3.97 8.49 6.29
CA TYR A 41 3.36 9.33 5.28
C TYR A 41 1.85 9.41 5.49
N LYS A 42 1.28 10.60 5.32
CA LYS A 42 -0.16 10.83 5.54
C LYS A 42 -0.79 11.68 4.46
N TRP A 43 -1.96 11.24 4.00
CA TRP A 43 -2.82 11.97 3.08
C TRP A 43 -4.28 11.96 3.56
N GLY A 44 -4.92 13.12 3.49
CA GLY A 44 -6.36 13.31 3.64
C GLY A 44 -7.15 13.05 2.34
N THR A 45 -6.45 12.83 1.23
CA THR A 45 -7.01 12.66 -0.11
C THR A 45 -6.76 11.26 -0.67
N ASP A 46 -7.18 11.07 -1.93
CA ASP A 46 -6.78 9.92 -2.72
C ASP A 46 -5.27 9.99 -2.98
N VAL A 47 -4.65 8.81 -3.10
CA VAL A 47 -3.24 8.67 -3.46
C VAL A 47 -3.11 7.82 -4.72
N SER A 48 -2.29 8.24 -5.66
CA SER A 48 -2.13 7.56 -6.95
C SER A 48 -0.73 7.67 -7.55
N PHE A 49 -0.39 6.68 -8.38
CA PHE A 49 0.76 6.70 -9.29
C PHE A 49 0.43 5.85 -10.54
N THR A 50 1.01 6.20 -11.68
CA THR A 50 0.74 5.60 -12.99
C THR A 50 1.95 4.96 -13.66
N SER A 51 3.18 5.29 -13.24
CA SER A 51 4.40 4.66 -13.80
C SER A 51 5.23 3.95 -12.74
N SER A 52 5.81 4.67 -11.79
CA SER A 52 6.72 4.08 -10.82
C SER A 52 6.66 4.75 -9.46
N LEU A 53 6.92 3.95 -8.42
CA LEU A 53 7.13 4.39 -7.05
C LEU A 53 8.31 3.59 -6.47
N VAL A 54 9.26 4.26 -5.82
CA VAL A 54 10.45 3.60 -5.27
C VAL A 54 10.44 3.68 -3.75
N PHE A 55 10.81 2.59 -3.08
CA PHE A 55 11.10 2.55 -1.65
C PHE A 55 12.60 2.34 -1.47
N ASP A 56 13.29 3.34 -0.93
CA ASP A 56 14.73 3.32 -0.75
C ASP A 56 15.11 3.29 0.72
N GLY A 57 15.79 2.22 1.14
CA GLY A 57 16.18 2.06 2.53
C GLY A 57 16.84 0.72 2.85
N SER A 58 16.94 0.47 4.15
CA SER A 58 17.55 -0.73 4.73
C SER A 58 16.53 -1.86 4.95
N ALA A 59 17.02 -3.08 5.20
CA ALA A 59 16.20 -4.23 5.54
C ALA A 59 15.44 -4.11 6.87
N THR A 60 15.75 -3.09 7.68
CA THR A 60 15.11 -2.80 8.97
C THR A 60 14.24 -1.54 8.94
N ASP A 61 14.28 -0.80 7.84
CA ASP A 61 13.49 0.41 7.69
C ASP A 61 12.03 0.07 7.48
N VAL A 62 11.15 0.97 7.93
CA VAL A 62 9.69 0.79 7.92
C VAL A 62 9.03 1.97 7.22
N TRP A 63 8.04 1.67 6.41
CA TRP A 63 7.19 2.65 5.74
C TRP A 63 5.74 2.43 6.15
N ILE A 64 5.09 3.49 6.59
CA ILE A 64 3.66 3.49 6.90
C ILE A 64 3.00 4.56 6.05
N LEU A 65 2.11 4.16 5.14
CA LEU A 65 1.34 5.05 4.29
C LEU A 65 -0.10 5.07 4.83
N GLN A 66 -0.55 6.22 5.35
CA GLN A 66 -1.92 6.46 5.79
C GLN A 66 -2.69 7.22 4.70
N VAL A 67 -3.63 6.55 4.05
CA VAL A 67 -4.46 7.12 2.97
C VAL A 67 -5.91 7.21 3.44
N ALA A 68 -6.43 8.42 3.61
CA ALA A 68 -7.79 8.63 4.12
C ALA A 68 -8.89 8.30 3.10
N LYS A 69 -8.56 8.23 1.81
CA LYS A 69 -9.49 7.85 0.74
C LYS A 69 -8.94 6.65 -0.06
N ASP A 70 -8.97 6.71 -1.39
CA ASP A 70 -8.61 5.58 -2.24
C ASP A 70 -7.11 5.56 -2.57
N PHE A 71 -6.55 4.36 -2.75
CA PHE A 71 -5.20 4.13 -3.26
C PHE A 71 -5.28 3.50 -4.66
N ILE A 72 -4.74 4.21 -5.65
CA ILE A 72 -4.94 3.90 -7.07
C ILE A 72 -3.59 3.66 -7.74
N VAL A 73 -3.37 2.43 -8.19
CA VAL A 73 -2.19 2.03 -8.96
C VAL A 73 -2.58 1.90 -10.42
N GLY A 74 -1.99 2.74 -11.28
CA GLY A 74 -2.28 2.76 -12.71
C GLY A 74 -1.87 1.46 -13.42
N ASN A 75 -2.40 1.27 -14.63
CA ASN A 75 -2.06 0.12 -15.46
C ASN A 75 -0.56 0.10 -15.77
N GLY A 76 0.08 -1.05 -15.55
CA GLY A 76 1.50 -1.25 -15.79
C GLY A 76 2.42 -0.54 -14.79
N ALA A 77 1.88 0.17 -13.79
CA ALA A 77 2.68 0.87 -12.80
C ALA A 77 3.45 -0.12 -11.91
N GLN A 78 4.68 0.25 -11.51
CA GLN A 78 5.60 -0.65 -10.82
C GLN A 78 6.11 -0.02 -9.52
N MET A 79 6.01 -0.76 -8.42
CA MET A 79 6.77 -0.44 -7.20
C MET A 79 8.14 -1.11 -7.24
N TYR A 80 9.17 -0.39 -6.79
CA TYR A 80 10.54 -0.89 -6.72
C TYR A 80 11.09 -0.78 -5.31
N LEU A 81 11.83 -1.80 -4.88
CA LEU A 81 12.61 -1.78 -3.65
C LEU A 81 14.08 -1.56 -4.00
N THR A 82 14.70 -0.53 -3.43
CA THR A 82 16.14 -0.25 -3.60
C THR A 82 16.88 -0.35 -2.27
N GLY A 83 18.21 -0.40 -2.35
CA GLY A 83 19.06 -0.70 -1.19
C GLY A 83 18.86 -2.14 -0.72
N THR A 84 18.36 -2.30 0.50
CA THR A 84 17.99 -3.61 1.07
C THR A 84 16.56 -3.61 1.64
N ALA A 85 15.74 -2.65 1.22
CA ALA A 85 14.35 -2.54 1.62
C ALA A 85 13.57 -3.83 1.35
N LYS A 86 12.57 -4.10 2.19
CA LYS A 86 11.77 -5.31 2.12
C LYS A 86 10.28 -4.99 2.16
N ALA A 87 9.52 -5.69 1.32
CA ALA A 87 8.07 -5.62 1.28
C ALA A 87 7.41 -5.86 2.64
N GLU A 88 7.97 -6.77 3.46
CA GLU A 88 7.44 -7.09 4.79
C GLU A 88 7.37 -5.90 5.76
N ASN A 89 8.16 -4.84 5.50
CA ASN A 89 8.20 -3.62 6.31
C ASN A 89 7.43 -2.43 5.71
N ILE A 90 6.71 -2.64 4.60
CA ILE A 90 5.87 -1.61 3.97
C ILE A 90 4.42 -1.87 4.36
N PHE A 91 3.78 -0.89 4.97
CA PHE A 91 2.39 -0.95 5.41
C PHE A 91 1.58 0.15 4.75
N ILE A 92 0.57 -0.24 3.97
CA ILE A 92 -0.31 0.67 3.23
C ILE A 92 -1.71 0.58 3.84
N GLN A 93 -2.03 1.51 4.73
CA GLN A 93 -3.33 1.62 5.36
C GLN A 93 -4.22 2.55 4.53
N VAL A 94 -5.36 2.04 4.09
CA VAL A 94 -6.28 2.74 3.19
C VAL A 94 -7.68 2.73 3.79
N SER A 95 -8.24 3.90 4.06
CA SER A 95 -9.60 4.03 4.61
C SER A 95 -10.68 3.97 3.53
N GLY A 96 -10.32 4.18 2.27
CA GLY A 96 -11.16 3.93 1.10
C GLY A 96 -10.88 2.57 0.45
N ALA A 97 -10.94 2.52 -0.87
CA ALA A 97 -10.69 1.33 -1.68
C ALA A 97 -9.27 1.31 -2.24
N VAL A 98 -8.80 0.11 -2.60
CA VAL A 98 -7.54 -0.09 -3.31
C VAL A 98 -7.83 -0.65 -4.69
N ASN A 99 -7.30 0.00 -5.73
CA ASN A 99 -7.44 -0.46 -7.11
C ASN A 99 -6.05 -0.61 -7.73
N ILE A 100 -5.70 -1.86 -8.05
CA ILE A 100 -4.44 -2.23 -8.70
C ILE A 100 -4.73 -2.54 -10.16
N GLY A 101 -4.28 -1.66 -11.04
CA GLY A 101 -4.50 -1.75 -12.48
C GLY A 101 -3.87 -2.98 -13.12
N THR A 102 -4.27 -3.26 -14.36
CA THR A 102 -3.75 -4.39 -15.14
C THR A 102 -2.23 -4.34 -15.24
N THR A 103 -1.56 -5.49 -15.16
CA THR A 103 -0.09 -5.63 -15.27
C THR A 103 0.75 -4.83 -14.25
N ALA A 104 0.11 -4.21 -13.25
CA ALA A 104 0.82 -3.46 -12.22
C ALA A 104 1.51 -4.39 -11.21
N HIS A 105 2.57 -3.88 -10.57
CA HIS A 105 3.28 -4.58 -9.49
C HIS A 105 3.32 -3.74 -8.23
N VAL A 106 2.97 -4.37 -7.10
CA VAL A 106 2.89 -3.74 -5.78
C VAL A 106 3.74 -4.51 -4.78
N GLU A 107 4.43 -3.77 -3.90
CA GLU A 107 5.28 -4.27 -2.83
C GLU A 107 4.72 -3.81 -1.48
N GLY A 108 4.37 -4.74 -0.58
CA GLY A 108 3.98 -4.42 0.79
C GLY A 108 2.67 -5.04 1.28
N ASN A 109 2.32 -4.69 2.52
CA ASN A 109 1.13 -5.15 3.21
C ASN A 109 0.02 -4.11 3.11
N ILE A 110 -1.05 -4.43 2.37
CA ILE A 110 -2.22 -3.58 2.16
C ILE A 110 -3.29 -3.89 3.20
N LEU A 111 -3.71 -2.86 3.92
CA LEU A 111 -4.75 -2.87 4.95
C LEU A 111 -5.87 -1.91 4.51
N SER A 112 -6.91 -2.42 3.85
CA SER A 112 -8.03 -1.63 3.34
C SER A 112 -9.28 -1.74 4.22
N ALA A 113 -9.91 -0.61 4.55
CA ALA A 113 -11.21 -0.58 5.21
C ALA A 113 -12.35 -0.99 4.27
N THR A 114 -12.15 -0.89 2.96
CA THR A 114 -13.14 -1.32 1.97
C THR A 114 -12.53 -2.33 1.00
N ALA A 115 -12.87 -2.28 -0.28
CA ALA A 115 -12.47 -3.28 -1.25
C ALA A 115 -10.98 -3.18 -1.63
N ILE A 116 -10.39 -4.31 -2.00
CA ILE A 116 -9.11 -4.38 -2.73
C ILE A 116 -9.39 -5.10 -4.05
N ALA A 117 -9.13 -4.43 -5.17
CA ALA A 117 -9.28 -4.98 -6.51
C ALA A 117 -7.92 -5.12 -7.18
N LEU A 118 -7.57 -6.34 -7.59
CA LEU A 118 -6.38 -6.63 -8.40
C LEU A 118 -6.83 -7.07 -9.80
N GLN A 119 -6.49 -6.27 -10.80
CA GLN A 119 -6.89 -6.49 -12.20
C GLN A 119 -5.94 -7.44 -12.94
N THR A 120 -6.36 -7.87 -14.15
CA THR A 120 -5.67 -8.86 -14.98
C THR A 120 -4.16 -8.66 -15.07
N GLY A 121 -3.41 -9.72 -14.72
CA GLY A 121 -1.96 -9.75 -14.83
C GLY A 121 -1.21 -8.88 -13.83
N SER A 122 -1.91 -8.26 -12.86
CA SER A 122 -1.24 -7.58 -11.75
C SER A 122 -0.59 -8.58 -10.79
N SER A 123 0.34 -8.06 -9.98
CA SER A 123 1.06 -8.85 -8.98
C SER A 123 1.28 -8.06 -7.69
N LEU A 124 1.28 -8.80 -6.58
CA LEU A 124 1.55 -8.29 -5.24
C LEU A 124 2.59 -9.17 -4.55
N ASN A 125 3.64 -8.56 -4.04
CA ASN A 125 4.55 -9.17 -3.07
C ASN A 125 4.25 -8.59 -1.68
N GLY A 126 3.57 -9.39 -0.84
CA GLY A 126 3.11 -9.01 0.48
C GLY A 126 1.72 -9.57 0.80
N LYS A 127 0.88 -8.79 1.49
CA LYS A 127 -0.44 -9.24 1.95
C LYS A 127 -1.54 -8.28 1.51
N ALA A 128 -2.67 -8.82 1.06
CA ALA A 128 -3.89 -8.06 0.83
C ALA A 128 -4.92 -8.39 1.93
N LEU A 129 -5.26 -7.40 2.75
CA LEU A 129 -6.18 -7.53 3.87
C LEU A 129 -7.28 -6.48 3.74
N SER A 130 -8.52 -6.92 3.52
CA SER A 130 -9.71 -6.06 3.33
C SER A 130 -10.77 -6.36 4.38
N GLN A 131 -11.43 -5.32 4.90
CA GLN A 131 -12.56 -5.49 5.82
C GLN A 131 -13.88 -5.82 5.10
N THR A 132 -13.93 -5.73 3.76
CA THR A 132 -15.14 -6.02 2.97
C THR A 132 -14.92 -7.14 1.95
N ALA A 133 -14.16 -6.90 0.89
CA ALA A 133 -14.00 -7.83 -0.22
C ALA A 133 -12.63 -7.68 -0.91
N ILE A 134 -12.11 -8.80 -1.40
CA ILE A 134 -10.94 -8.85 -2.29
C ILE A 134 -11.38 -9.46 -3.61
N THR A 135 -11.17 -8.76 -4.73
CA THR A 135 -11.44 -9.26 -6.08
C THR A 135 -10.13 -9.51 -6.83
N LEU A 136 -10.00 -10.71 -7.39
CA LEU A 136 -8.80 -11.19 -8.07
C LEU A 136 -9.16 -11.60 -9.50
N ASP A 137 -8.52 -11.00 -10.49
CA ASP A 137 -8.65 -11.40 -11.89
C ASP A 137 -7.29 -11.84 -12.46
N SER A 138 -7.02 -13.14 -12.54
CA SER A 138 -5.77 -13.71 -13.08
C SER A 138 -4.50 -13.01 -12.55
N VAL A 139 -4.38 -12.92 -11.24
CA VAL A 139 -3.29 -12.19 -10.55
C VAL A 139 -2.35 -13.13 -9.80
N THR A 140 -1.15 -12.64 -9.51
CA THR A 140 -0.15 -13.38 -8.69
C THR A 140 0.03 -12.70 -7.34
N ILE A 141 -0.08 -13.45 -6.25
CA ILE A 141 0.23 -12.96 -4.90
C ILE A 141 1.30 -13.88 -4.29
N VAL A 142 2.40 -13.28 -3.84
CA VAL A 142 3.48 -13.94 -3.09
C VAL A 142 3.61 -13.24 -1.75
N SER A 143 3.82 -13.96 -0.65
CA SER A 143 3.85 -13.41 0.71
C SER A 143 4.90 -14.03 1.59
#